data_AF-A0A2M7PNS9-F1
#
_entry.id   AF-A0A2M7PNS9-F1
#
_cell.length_a   1.000
_cell.length_b   1.000
_cell.length_c   1.000
_cell.angle_alpha   90.00
_cell.angle_beta   90.00
_cell.angle_gamma   90.00
#
_symmetry.space_group_name_H-M   'P 1'
#
loop_
_entity.id
_entity.type
_entity.pdbx_description
1 polymer ?
#
loop_
_entity_poly.entity_id
_entity_poly.type
_entity_poly.pdbx_seq_one_letter_code
_entity_poly.pdbx_strand_id
1 'polypeptide(L)'
;MLPCYTILPMKPRRVNRLFSKNEIPIFTNTRNFPDNGMNQSKPTKVSSWVKAARLRTLPLALSSVILGSFLAIGSASYKTDVIALALLTTLILQILSNFANDYGDAVKGTDNEHRLGPVRTVQSGEISQKEMRRGIFISVVLALVSGMLLIYLSLDDQWITGLIFLVLGIGSIAAAIKYVVGNNAYGYRGFGDIFVFLFFGLLGV
;
A
#
# COMPACT_ATOMS: atom_id res chain seq x y z
N MET A 1 40.67 -28.88 -18.33
CA MET A 1 39.95 -30.05 -17.77
C MET A 1 40.15 -30.03 -16.26
N LEU A 2 39.14 -29.62 -15.50
CA LEU A 2 39.13 -29.65 -14.03
C LEU A 2 38.25 -30.83 -13.57
N PRO A 3 38.65 -31.65 -12.60
CA PRO A 3 37.87 -32.81 -12.19
C PRO A 3 36.68 -32.41 -11.29
N CYS A 4 35.56 -33.08 -11.57
CA CYS A 4 34.28 -32.97 -10.89
C CYS A 4 34.35 -33.60 -9.49
N TYR A 5 34.05 -32.85 -8.44
CA TYR A 5 33.90 -33.39 -7.08
C TYR A 5 32.48 -33.95 -6.88
N THR A 6 32.40 -35.25 -6.64
CA THR A 6 31.17 -35.99 -6.30
C THR A 6 30.74 -35.70 -4.87
N ILE A 7 29.53 -35.19 -4.68
CA ILE A 7 28.89 -35.02 -3.37
C ILE A 7 28.30 -36.38 -2.95
N LEU A 8 28.78 -36.96 -1.85
CA LEU A 8 28.19 -38.16 -1.24
C LEU A 8 26.95 -37.79 -0.41
N PRO A 9 25.85 -38.56 -0.47
CA PRO A 9 24.65 -38.29 0.32
C PRO A 9 24.85 -38.67 1.81
N MET A 10 24.54 -37.73 2.71
CA MET A 10 24.47 -37.99 4.16
C MET A 10 23.29 -38.89 4.49
N LYS A 11 23.56 -39.99 5.22
CA LYS A 11 22.55 -40.94 5.73
C LYS A 11 21.92 -40.38 7.01
N PRO A 12 20.58 -40.32 7.14
CA PRO A 12 19.95 -39.81 8.36
C PRO A 12 20.10 -40.83 9.50
N ARG A 13 20.65 -40.39 10.63
CA ARG A 13 20.68 -41.18 11.88
C ARG A 13 19.28 -41.20 12.50
N ARG A 14 18.68 -42.38 12.62
CA ARG A 14 17.51 -42.63 13.48
C ARG A 14 17.90 -42.36 14.93
N VAL A 15 17.27 -41.39 15.57
CA VAL A 15 17.31 -41.24 17.03
C VAL A 15 15.94 -41.65 17.56
N ASN A 16 15.82 -42.89 18.00
CA ASN A 16 14.66 -43.36 18.75
C ASN A 16 15.05 -43.57 20.21
N ARG A 17 14.30 -42.89 21.09
CA ARG A 17 14.04 -43.13 22.52
C ARG A 17 15.23 -43.42 23.43
N LEU A 18 15.42 -42.54 24.42
CA LEU A 18 15.57 -42.88 25.84
C LEU A 18 15.64 -41.57 26.64
N PHE A 19 14.48 -40.98 26.98
CA PHE A 19 14.42 -40.05 28.11
C PHE A 19 13.21 -40.43 28.96
N SER A 20 13.57 -40.97 30.12
CA SER A 20 12.70 -41.39 31.20
C SER A 20 11.75 -40.27 31.61
N LYS A 21 10.51 -40.64 31.90
CA LYS A 21 9.62 -39.79 32.69
C LYS A 21 10.25 -39.61 34.07
N ASN A 22 10.18 -38.38 34.59
CA ASN A 22 10.60 -37.92 35.91
C ASN A 22 12.01 -37.29 35.94
N GLU A 23 12.07 -36.10 36.55
CA GLU A 23 13.26 -35.29 36.90
C GLU A 23 13.66 -34.12 35.98
N ILE A 24 12.71 -33.19 35.75
CA ILE A 24 13.06 -31.77 35.61
C ILE A 24 12.24 -31.01 36.64
N PRO A 25 12.84 -30.44 37.70
CA PRO A 25 12.16 -29.40 38.46
C PRO A 25 12.06 -28.19 37.52
N ILE A 26 10.95 -28.06 36.81
CA ILE A 26 10.59 -26.81 36.15
C ILE A 26 10.49 -25.80 37.28
N PHE A 27 11.44 -24.88 37.32
CA PHE A 27 11.37 -23.70 38.18
C PHE A 27 10.20 -22.85 37.64
N THR A 28 8.96 -23.21 37.99
CA THR A 28 7.77 -22.36 37.80
C THR A 28 7.84 -21.23 38.83
N ASN A 29 8.90 -20.43 38.75
CA ASN A 29 8.87 -19.10 39.32
C ASN A 29 8.21 -18.22 38.26
N THR A 30 6.88 -18.30 38.21
CA THR A 30 6.08 -17.19 37.71
C THR A 30 6.37 -16.03 38.66
N ARG A 31 7.48 -15.31 38.42
CA ARG A 31 7.56 -13.95 38.89
C ARG A 31 6.30 -13.31 38.34
N ASN A 32 5.39 -12.95 39.24
CA ASN A 32 4.33 -12.01 38.97
C ASN A 32 5.04 -10.77 38.45
N PHE A 33 5.24 -10.69 37.13
CA PHE A 33 5.42 -9.41 36.48
C PHE A 33 4.12 -8.70 36.80
N PRO A 34 4.15 -7.58 37.55
CA PRO A 34 2.97 -6.76 37.64
C PRO A 34 2.60 -6.46 36.19
N ASP A 35 1.40 -6.92 35.78
CA ASP A 35 0.71 -6.32 34.65
C ASP A 35 0.47 -4.88 35.08
N ASN A 36 1.52 -4.06 34.93
CA ASN A 36 1.42 -2.62 34.94
C ASN A 36 0.46 -2.37 33.80
N GLY A 37 -0.81 -2.22 34.16
CA GLY A 37 -1.92 -1.89 33.29
C GLY A 37 -1.60 -0.58 32.63
N MET A 38 -0.72 -0.64 31.63
CA MET A 38 -0.55 0.37 30.61
C MET A 38 -1.93 0.39 29.97
N ASN A 39 -2.77 1.29 30.46
CA ASN A 39 -3.97 1.72 29.78
C ASN A 39 -3.52 2.08 28.36
N GLN A 40 -3.61 1.10 27.45
CA GLN A 40 -3.34 1.33 26.04
C GLN A 40 -4.50 2.20 25.58
N SER A 41 -4.31 3.51 25.74
CA SER A 41 -5.26 4.52 25.31
C SER A 41 -5.55 4.25 23.84
N LYS A 42 -6.83 4.09 23.48
CA LYS A 42 -7.24 3.88 22.09
C LYS A 42 -6.60 4.97 21.22
N PRO A 43 -6.03 4.61 20.05
CA PRO A 43 -5.42 5.61 19.17
C PRO A 43 -6.44 6.70 18.82
N THR A 44 -5.96 7.94 18.70
CA THR A 44 -6.82 9.04 18.28
C THR A 44 -7.31 8.79 16.86
N LYS A 45 -8.53 9.26 16.53
CA LYS A 45 -9.07 9.12 15.17
C LYS A 45 -8.11 9.61 14.08
N VAL A 46 -7.43 10.74 14.33
CA VAL A 46 -6.45 11.31 13.40
C VAL A 46 -5.27 10.35 13.17
N SER A 47 -4.73 9.77 14.23
CA SER A 47 -3.63 8.79 14.12
C SER A 47 -4.05 7.58 13.30
N SER A 48 -5.26 7.07 13.50
CA SER A 48 -5.80 5.96 12.71
C SER A 48 -5.97 6.32 11.22
N TRP A 49 -6.44 7.53 10.89
CA TRP A 49 -6.52 7.97 9.48
C TRP A 49 -5.14 8.13 8.83
N VAL A 50 -4.16 8.66 9.56
CA VAL A 50 -2.77 8.77 9.10
C VAL A 50 -2.16 7.38 8.85
N LYS A 51 -2.43 6.43 9.75
CA LYS A 51 -2.03 5.03 9.61
C LYS A 51 -2.68 4.38 8.39
N ALA A 52 -3.99 4.61 8.17
CA ALA A 52 -4.72 4.13 7.00
C ALA A 52 -4.16 4.70 5.68
N ALA A 53 -3.71 5.96 5.68
CA ALA A 53 -3.11 6.62 4.53
C ALA A 53 -1.73 6.04 4.16
N ARG A 54 -1.10 5.30 5.08
CA ARG A 54 0.20 4.63 4.91
C ARG A 54 1.29 5.57 4.38
N LEU A 55 1.61 6.60 5.17
CA LEU A 55 2.63 7.60 4.82
C LEU A 55 3.95 7.02 4.27
N ARG A 56 4.36 5.83 4.72
CA ARG A 56 5.58 5.14 4.26
C ARG A 56 5.54 4.73 2.78
N THR A 57 4.38 4.61 2.15
CA THR A 57 4.26 4.31 0.71
C THR A 57 4.24 5.55 -0.17
N LEU A 58 4.11 6.75 0.43
CA LEU A 58 4.03 8.00 -0.33
C LEU A 58 5.31 8.36 -1.09
N PRO A 59 6.53 8.14 -0.55
CA PRO A 59 7.75 8.43 -1.31
C PRO A 59 7.85 7.66 -2.63
N LEU A 60 7.32 6.44 -2.68
CA LEU A 60 7.29 5.64 -3.90
C LEU A 60 6.41 6.27 -4.99
N ALA A 61 5.25 6.80 -4.60
CA ALA A 61 4.37 7.46 -5.56
C ALA A 61 4.96 8.78 -6.07
N LEU A 62 5.50 9.57 -5.14
CA LEU A 62 6.02 10.90 -5.44
C LEU A 62 7.30 10.88 -6.27
N SER A 63 8.10 9.80 -6.23
CA SER A 63 9.38 9.74 -6.95
C SER A 63 9.21 9.93 -8.47
N SER A 64 8.16 9.34 -9.05
CA SER A 64 7.83 9.47 -10.47
C SER A 64 7.54 10.92 -10.88
N VAL A 65 6.64 11.58 -10.14
CA VAL A 65 6.29 12.98 -10.36
C VAL A 65 7.47 13.91 -10.13
N ILE A 66 8.29 13.65 -9.11
CA ILE A 66 9.50 14.44 -8.84
C ILE A 66 10.48 14.31 -10.01
N LEU A 67 10.65 13.10 -10.57
CA LEU A 67 11.49 12.89 -11.74
C LEU A 67 10.96 13.66 -12.96
N GLY A 68 9.67 13.55 -13.28
CA GLY A 68 9.04 14.32 -14.36
C GLY A 68 9.19 15.83 -14.15
N SER A 69 9.05 16.29 -12.91
CA SER A 69 9.25 17.69 -12.53
C SER A 69 10.70 18.15 -12.78
N PHE A 70 11.70 17.33 -12.44
CA PHE A 70 13.10 17.65 -12.71
C PHE A 70 13.41 17.69 -14.21
N LEU A 71 12.81 16.80 -15.01
CA LEU A 71 12.95 16.83 -16.47
C LEU A 71 12.38 18.13 -17.06
N ALA A 72 11.19 18.55 -16.61
CA ALA A 72 10.56 19.80 -17.05
C ALA A 72 11.36 21.05 -16.63
N ILE A 73 11.93 21.04 -15.43
CA ILE A 73 12.83 22.12 -14.95
C ILE A 73 14.10 22.16 -15.80
N GLY A 74 14.71 21.01 -16.08
CA GLY A 74 15.91 20.90 -16.91
C GLY A 74 15.73 21.37 -18.35
N SER A 75 14.52 21.25 -18.89
CA SER A 75 14.15 21.77 -20.22
C SER A 75 13.60 23.21 -20.20
N ALA A 76 13.68 23.90 -19.06
CA ALA A 76 13.13 25.25 -18.84
C ALA A 76 11.63 25.39 -19.22
N SER A 77 10.89 24.29 -19.23
CA SER A 77 9.49 24.22 -19.66
C SER A 77 8.62 23.74 -18.51
N TYR A 78 8.63 24.48 -17.40
CA TYR A 78 7.92 24.13 -16.18
C TYR A 78 6.89 25.19 -15.79
N LYS A 79 5.81 24.72 -15.18
CA LYS A 79 4.77 25.54 -14.56
C LYS A 79 4.68 25.11 -13.08
N THR A 80 4.96 26.02 -12.15
CA THR A 80 5.07 25.69 -10.70
C THR A 80 3.77 25.16 -10.11
N ASP A 81 2.65 25.74 -10.54
CA ASP A 81 1.28 25.31 -10.24
C ASP A 81 0.99 23.90 -10.76
N VAL A 82 1.44 23.55 -11.97
CA VAL A 82 1.32 22.20 -12.53
C VAL A 82 2.10 21.17 -11.70
N ILE A 83 3.34 21.48 -11.33
CA ILE A 83 4.15 20.60 -10.47
C ILE A 83 3.47 20.40 -9.11
N ALA A 84 2.99 21.47 -8.48
CA ALA A 84 2.30 21.40 -7.20
C ALA A 84 1.01 20.54 -7.28
N LEU A 85 0.21 20.73 -8.34
CA LEU A 85 -1.00 19.96 -8.58
C LEU A 85 -0.73 18.50 -8.93
N ALA A 86 0.36 18.20 -9.65
CA ALA A 86 0.78 16.84 -9.95
C ALA A 86 1.17 16.07 -8.68
N LEU A 87 1.95 16.71 -7.79
CA LEU A 87 2.30 16.14 -6.49
C LEU A 87 1.06 15.93 -5.62
N LEU A 88 0.16 16.92 -5.56
CA LEU A 88 -1.09 16.83 -4.80
C LEU A 88 -2.00 15.70 -5.33
N THR A 89 -2.22 15.64 -6.64
CA THR A 89 -3.07 14.63 -7.27
C THR A 89 -2.52 13.22 -7.02
N THR A 90 -1.20 13.05 -7.16
CA THR A 90 -0.52 11.77 -6.91
C THR A 90 -0.63 11.35 -5.44
N LEU A 91 -0.48 12.29 -4.51
CA LEU A 91 -0.70 12.04 -3.09
C LEU A 91 -2.13 11.55 -2.81
N ILE A 92 -3.13 12.24 -3.37
CA ILE A 92 -4.55 11.87 -3.18
C ILE A 92 -4.84 10.48 -3.76
N LEU A 93 -4.35 10.18 -4.96
CA LEU A 93 -4.51 8.87 -5.61
C LEU A 93 -3.84 7.74 -4.82
N GLN A 94 -2.66 8.00 -4.24
CA GLN A 94 -1.98 7.01 -3.39
C GLN A 94 -2.75 6.76 -2.08
N ILE A 95 -3.29 7.80 -1.46
CA ILE A 95 -4.15 7.68 -0.27
C ILE A 95 -5.43 6.92 -0.61
N LEU A 96 -6.08 7.24 -1.74
CA LEU A 96 -7.27 6.54 -2.23
C LEU A 96 -7.01 5.03 -2.38
N SER A 97 -5.91 4.66 -3.04
CA SER A 97 -5.50 3.25 -3.19
C SER A 97 -5.30 2.58 -1.83
N ASN A 98 -4.66 3.26 -0.87
CA ASN A 98 -4.44 2.74 0.48
C ASN A 98 -5.75 2.52 1.25
N PHE A 99 -6.70 3.45 1.16
CA PHE A 99 -8.03 3.33 1.77
C PHE A 99 -8.86 2.21 1.13
N ALA A 100 -8.88 2.13 -0.20
CA ALA A 100 -9.56 1.05 -0.91
C ALA A 100 -9.03 -0.33 -0.50
N ASN A 101 -7.71 -0.43 -0.33
CA ASN A 101 -7.02 -1.64 0.15
C ASN A 101 -7.41 -2.03 1.58
N ASP A 102 -7.46 -1.08 2.51
CA ASP A 102 -7.87 -1.36 3.90
C ASP A 102 -9.35 -1.80 3.95
N TYR A 103 -10.22 -1.12 3.19
CA TYR A 103 -11.64 -1.45 3.10
C TYR A 103 -11.89 -2.84 2.52
N GLY A 104 -11.29 -3.17 1.37
CA GLY A 104 -11.57 -4.45 0.73
C GLY A 104 -10.95 -5.65 1.46
N ASP A 105 -9.80 -5.47 2.13
CA ASP A 105 -9.23 -6.48 3.05
C ASP A 105 -10.19 -6.77 4.21
N ALA A 106 -10.85 -5.74 4.76
CA ALA A 106 -11.81 -5.90 5.85
C ALA A 106 -13.12 -6.56 5.40
N VAL A 107 -13.60 -6.28 4.18
CA VAL A 107 -14.84 -6.89 3.65
C VAL A 107 -14.64 -8.37 3.30
N LYS A 108 -13.46 -8.76 2.80
CA LYS A 108 -13.18 -10.12 2.34
C LYS A 108 -12.72 -11.08 3.44
N GLY A 109 -12.37 -10.57 4.62
CA GLY A 109 -11.86 -11.39 5.73
C GLY A 109 -10.50 -12.02 5.44
N THR A 110 -9.69 -11.42 4.56
CA THR A 110 -8.48 -12.02 3.98
C THR A 110 -7.25 -12.07 4.92
N ASP A 111 -7.32 -11.50 6.13
CA ASP A 111 -6.20 -11.52 7.08
C ASP A 111 -6.40 -12.57 8.17
N ASN A 112 -5.59 -13.62 8.09
CA ASN A 112 -5.39 -14.60 9.16
C ASN A 112 -4.40 -14.05 10.21
N GLU A 113 -4.37 -14.62 11.42
CA GLU A 113 -3.44 -14.24 12.51
C GLU A 113 -1.95 -14.28 12.14
N HIS A 114 -1.59 -14.86 10.99
CA HIS A 114 -0.22 -15.00 10.49
C HIS A 114 0.25 -13.87 9.55
N ARG A 115 -0.44 -12.72 9.51
CA ARG A 115 -0.03 -11.61 8.64
C ARG A 115 1.22 -10.90 9.18
N LEU A 116 2.23 -10.71 8.31
CA LEU A 116 3.46 -9.95 8.59
C LEU A 116 3.35 -8.42 8.32
N GLY A 117 2.16 -7.93 7.94
CA GLY A 117 1.92 -6.52 7.59
C GLY A 117 1.44 -5.67 8.78
N PRO A 118 1.50 -4.32 8.68
CA PRO A 118 0.98 -3.44 9.71
C PRO A 118 -0.52 -3.64 9.92
N VAL A 119 -0.97 -3.58 11.17
CA VAL A 119 -2.37 -3.77 11.56
C VAL A 119 -3.27 -2.82 10.76
N ARG A 120 -4.28 -3.38 10.08
CA ARG A 120 -5.29 -2.65 9.31
C ARG A 120 -6.24 -1.89 10.21
N THR A 121 -6.59 -0.68 9.82
CA THR A 121 -7.39 0.21 10.66
C THR A 121 -8.87 -0.16 10.66
N VAL A 122 -9.36 -0.75 9.57
CA VAL A 122 -10.77 -1.19 9.48
C VAL A 122 -10.97 -2.52 10.19
N GLN A 123 -10.03 -3.46 10.05
CA GLN A 123 -10.10 -4.76 10.72
C GLN A 123 -9.87 -4.66 12.23
N SER A 124 -8.99 -3.75 12.70
CA SER A 124 -8.81 -3.50 14.13
C SER A 124 -9.98 -2.75 14.78
N GLY A 125 -10.95 -2.29 13.99
CA GLY A 125 -12.09 -1.50 14.46
C GLY A 125 -11.74 -0.05 14.82
N GLU A 126 -10.53 0.41 14.50
CA GLU A 126 -10.12 1.82 14.68
C GLU A 126 -10.93 2.77 13.78
N ILE A 127 -11.27 2.32 12.57
CA ILE A 127 -12.13 3.04 11.61
C ILE A 127 -13.25 2.11 11.16
N SER A 128 -14.51 2.54 11.23
CA SER A 128 -15.61 1.70 10.76
C SER A 128 -15.61 1.57 9.22
N GLN A 129 -16.15 0.46 8.70
CA GLN A 129 -16.31 0.25 7.25
C GLN A 129 -17.09 1.41 6.59
N LYS A 130 -18.10 1.95 7.27
CA LYS A 130 -18.90 3.09 6.79
C LYS A 130 -18.06 4.38 6.70
N GLU A 131 -17.22 4.65 7.71
CA GLU A 131 -16.30 5.79 7.70
C GLU A 131 -15.26 5.63 6.60
N MET A 132 -14.64 4.46 6.45
CA MET A 132 -13.65 4.21 5.39
C MET A 132 -14.26 4.38 3.99
N ARG A 133 -15.48 3.88 3.75
CA ARG A 133 -16.19 4.07 2.48
C ARG A 133 -16.43 5.55 2.17
N ARG A 134 -16.74 6.37 3.17
CA ARG A 134 -16.84 7.83 3.01
C ARG A 134 -15.48 8.45 2.70
N GLY A 135 -14.41 8.02 3.37
CA GLY A 135 -13.04 8.45 3.09
C GLY A 135 -12.64 8.19 1.63
N ILE A 136 -12.90 6.98 1.13
CA ILE A 136 -12.71 6.60 -0.28
C ILE A 136 -13.47 7.55 -1.20
N PHE A 137 -14.77 7.77 -0.95
CA PHE A 137 -15.58 8.66 -1.77
C PHE A 137 -15.03 10.09 -1.82
N ILE A 138 -14.63 10.64 -0.68
CA ILE A 138 -14.03 11.98 -0.60
C ILE A 138 -12.72 12.02 -1.39
N SER A 139 -11.84 11.03 -1.24
CA SER A 139 -10.58 10.96 -1.98
C SER A 139 -10.78 10.84 -3.49
N VAL A 140 -11.82 10.12 -3.95
CA VAL A 140 -12.18 10.07 -5.38
C VAL A 140 -12.57 11.44 -5.90
N VAL A 141 -13.44 12.15 -5.19
CA VAL A 141 -13.88 13.50 -5.58
C VAL A 141 -12.69 14.46 -5.62
N LEU A 142 -11.83 14.43 -4.60
CA LEU A 142 -10.62 15.26 -4.56
C LEU A 142 -9.67 14.94 -5.70
N ALA A 143 -9.44 13.66 -6.03
CA ALA A 143 -8.58 13.25 -7.13
C ALA A 143 -9.13 13.69 -8.49
N LEU A 144 -10.45 13.61 -8.69
CA LEU A 144 -11.09 14.09 -9.91
C LEU A 144 -10.96 15.60 -10.05
N VAL A 145 -11.24 16.35 -8.99
CA VAL A 145 -11.12 17.82 -9.01
C VAL A 145 -9.67 18.24 -9.23
N SER A 146 -8.72 17.69 -8.49
CA SER A 146 -7.31 18.05 -8.62
C SER A 146 -6.73 17.62 -9.97
N GLY A 147 -7.10 16.44 -10.47
CA GLY A 147 -6.69 15.94 -11.78
C GLY A 147 -7.27 16.73 -12.95
N MET A 148 -8.55 17.13 -12.88
CA MET A 148 -9.15 18.01 -13.89
C MET A 148 -8.47 19.38 -13.91
N LEU A 149 -8.19 19.96 -12.74
CA LEU A 149 -7.48 21.23 -12.65
C LEU A 149 -6.03 21.12 -13.18
N LEU A 150 -5.35 20.01 -12.89
CA LEU A 150 -4.02 19.72 -13.42
C LEU A 150 -4.02 19.68 -14.95
N ILE A 151 -4.94 18.92 -15.55
CA ILE A 151 -5.08 18.82 -17.02
C ILE A 151 -5.36 20.19 -17.62
N TYR A 152 -6.28 20.95 -17.02
CA TYR A 152 -6.68 22.28 -17.51
C TYR A 152 -5.53 23.30 -17.47
N LEU A 153 -4.66 23.26 -16.45
CA LEU A 153 -3.54 24.20 -16.33
C LEU A 153 -2.29 23.74 -17.09
N SER A 154 -2.09 22.43 -17.23
CA SER A 154 -0.91 21.89 -17.91
C SER A 154 -1.04 21.95 -19.43
N LEU A 155 -2.24 21.74 -19.96
CA LEU A 155 -2.50 21.67 -21.38
C LEU A 155 -3.23 22.92 -21.82
N ASP A 156 -2.63 23.66 -22.74
CA ASP A 156 -3.26 24.80 -23.39
C ASP A 156 -4.30 24.25 -24.41
N ASP A 157 -4.21 24.56 -25.71
CA ASP A 157 -5.15 24.07 -26.73
C ASP A 157 -4.98 22.59 -27.15
N GLN A 158 -4.39 21.75 -26.29
CA GLN A 158 -4.12 20.34 -26.60
C GLN A 158 -5.24 19.41 -26.09
N TRP A 159 -6.46 19.60 -26.60
CA TRP A 159 -7.66 18.93 -26.10
C TRP A 159 -7.61 17.40 -26.25
N ILE A 160 -7.00 16.88 -27.31
CA ILE A 160 -6.83 15.41 -27.50
C ILE A 160 -5.92 14.83 -26.41
N THR A 161 -4.79 15.48 -26.14
CA THR A 161 -3.87 15.09 -25.07
C THR A 161 -4.58 15.16 -23.71
N GLY A 162 -5.37 16.19 -23.47
CA GLY A 162 -6.18 16.33 -22.26
C GLY A 162 -7.20 15.21 -22.09
N LEU A 163 -7.85 14.79 -23.17
CA LEU A 163 -8.77 13.66 -23.16
C LEU A 163 -8.04 12.34 -22.83
N ILE A 164 -6.85 12.12 -23.39
CA ILE A 164 -6.02 10.94 -23.07
C ILE A 164 -5.68 10.93 -21.58
N PHE A 165 -5.18 12.02 -21.02
CA PHE A 165 -4.87 12.12 -19.58
C PHE A 165 -6.11 11.98 -18.70
N LEU A 166 -7.27 12.47 -19.14
CA LEU A 166 -8.53 12.28 -18.42
C LEU A 166 -8.93 10.81 -18.36
N VAL A 167 -8.85 10.09 -19.49
CA VAL A 167 -9.12 8.64 -19.55
C VAL A 167 -8.13 7.87 -18.67
N LEU A 168 -6.85 8.23 -18.70
CA LEU A 168 -5.82 7.62 -17.86
C LEU A 168 -6.08 7.90 -16.38
N GLY A 169 -6.44 9.12 -16.00
CA GLY A 169 -6.77 9.49 -14.62
C GLY A 169 -7.99 8.77 -14.08
N ILE A 170 -9.07 8.67 -14.87
CA ILE A 170 -10.24 7.85 -14.55
C ILE A 170 -9.82 6.37 -14.44
N GLY A 171 -8.96 5.90 -15.34
CA GLY A 171 -8.35 4.58 -15.30
C GLY A 171 -7.58 4.30 -14.01
N SER A 172 -6.80 5.25 -13.51
CA SER A 172 -6.06 5.17 -12.23
C SER A 172 -7.01 5.06 -11.04
N ILE A 173 -8.07 5.87 -11.00
CA ILE A 173 -9.11 5.80 -9.95
C ILE A 173 -9.83 4.45 -10.00
N ALA A 174 -10.22 4.02 -11.21
CA ALA A 174 -10.85 2.73 -11.42
C ALA A 174 -9.92 1.59 -11.00
N ALA A 175 -8.64 1.65 -11.32
CA ALA A 175 -7.63 0.68 -10.90
C ALA A 175 -7.52 0.65 -9.36
N ALA A 176 -7.40 1.81 -8.70
CA ALA A 176 -7.33 1.89 -7.24
C ALA A 176 -8.55 1.25 -6.54
N ILE A 177 -9.75 1.42 -7.09
CA ILE A 177 -10.99 0.85 -6.53
C ILE A 177 -11.13 -0.65 -6.89
N LYS A 178 -10.96 -0.99 -8.18
CA LYS A 178 -11.15 -2.34 -8.74
C LYS A 178 -10.04 -3.30 -8.36
N TYR A 179 -8.89 -2.80 -7.89
CA TYR A 179 -7.85 -3.59 -7.27
C TYR A 179 -8.38 -4.35 -6.04
N VAL A 180 -9.49 -3.92 -5.41
CA VAL A 180 -9.96 -4.48 -4.13
C VAL A 180 -11.46 -4.75 -4.06
N VAL A 181 -12.31 -3.89 -4.66
CA VAL A 181 -13.77 -3.98 -4.58
C VAL A 181 -14.33 -4.79 -5.75
N GLY A 182 -14.87 -5.98 -5.46
CA GLY A 182 -15.54 -6.87 -6.42
C GLY A 182 -15.00 -8.31 -6.44
N ASN A 183 -15.75 -9.23 -7.06
CA ASN A 183 -15.41 -10.65 -7.24
C ASN A 183 -14.18 -10.87 -8.16
N ASN A 184 -13.67 -9.83 -8.85
CA ASN A 184 -12.56 -9.90 -9.81
C ASN A 184 -11.45 -8.87 -9.48
N ALA A 185 -11.01 -8.82 -8.22
CA ALA A 185 -9.90 -7.96 -7.81
C ALA A 185 -8.58 -8.37 -8.49
N TYR A 186 -8.01 -7.49 -9.31
CA TYR A 186 -6.82 -7.79 -10.13
C TYR A 186 -5.53 -8.04 -9.34
N GLY A 187 -5.43 -7.51 -8.11
CA GLY A 187 -4.23 -7.66 -7.27
C GLY A 187 -3.84 -9.10 -6.96
N TYR A 188 -4.78 -10.03 -7.07
CA TYR A 188 -4.56 -11.46 -6.81
C TYR A 188 -4.29 -12.29 -8.08
N ARG A 189 -4.24 -11.66 -9.26
CA ARG A 189 -3.91 -12.33 -10.53
C ARG A 189 -2.44 -12.20 -10.94
N GLY A 190 -1.57 -11.69 -10.05
CA GLY A 190 -0.13 -11.58 -10.31
C GLY A 190 0.29 -10.45 -11.27
N PHE A 191 -0.63 -9.58 -11.71
CA PHE A 191 -0.32 -8.46 -12.60
C PHE A 191 0.29 -7.24 -11.88
N GLY A 192 0.66 -7.38 -10.60
CA GLY A 192 1.15 -6.28 -9.77
C GLY A 192 2.33 -5.54 -10.41
N ASP A 193 3.33 -6.26 -10.90
CA ASP A 193 4.54 -5.66 -11.48
C ASP A 193 4.25 -4.85 -12.75
N ILE A 194 3.33 -5.32 -13.59
CA ILE A 194 2.89 -4.61 -14.80
C ILE A 194 2.15 -3.32 -14.41
N PHE A 195 1.27 -3.37 -13.41
CA PHE A 195 0.58 -2.19 -12.92
C PHE A 195 1.52 -1.19 -12.27
N VAL A 196 2.53 -1.66 -11.53
CA VAL A 196 3.54 -0.80 -10.94
C VAL A 196 4.32 -0.07 -12.04
N PHE A 197 4.77 -0.79 -13.07
CA PHE A 197 5.46 -0.20 -14.22
C PHE A 197 4.60 0.82 -14.99
N LEU A 198 3.32 0.49 -15.25
CA LEU A 198 2.42 1.38 -15.98
C LEU A 198 2.09 2.65 -15.19
N PHE A 199 1.66 2.52 -13.93
CA PHE A 199 1.16 3.66 -13.15
C PHE A 199 2.27 4.47 -12.45
N PHE A 200 3.34 3.82 -11.96
CA PHE A 200 4.46 4.52 -11.31
C PHE A 200 5.65 4.75 -12.24
N GLY A 201 5.67 4.16 -13.44
CA GLY A 201 6.68 4.42 -14.47
C GLY A 201 6.17 5.31 -15.58
N LEU A 202 5.42 4.73 -16.52
CA LEU A 202 4.98 5.43 -17.76
C LEU A 202 3.97 6.56 -17.52
N LEU A 203 3.01 6.38 -16.62
CA LEU A 203 1.96 7.38 -16.37
C LEU A 203 2.35 8.42 -15.33
N GLY A 204 3.33 8.12 -14.48
CA GLY A 204 3.76 8.99 -13.39
C GLY A 204 4.81 10.03 -13.78
N VAL A 205 5.44 9.87 -14.95
CA VAL A 205 6.51 10.71 -15.49
C VAL A 205 6.02 11.41 -16.75
#